data_AF-A0A239HBE7-F1
#
_entry.id   AF-A0A239HBE7-F1
#
_cell.length_a   1.000
_cell.length_b   1.000
_cell.length_c   1.000
_cell.angle_alpha   90.00
_cell.angle_beta   90.00
_cell.angle_gamma   90.00
#
_symmetry.space_group_name_H-M   'P 1'
#
loop_
_entity.id
_entity.type
_entity.pdbx_description
1 polymer ?
#
loop_
_entity_poly.entity_id
_entity_poly.type
_entity_poly.pdbx_seq_one_letter_code
_entity_poly.pdbx_strand_id
1 'polypeptide(L)' 'MTNNAVRIAPRRNFIQPKPGDSWESIATRELAGTPLEDAVNMLKSWNLYVAFRPVGAITPTDVIFIEPPRAG' A
#
# COMPACT_ATOMS: atom_id res chain seq x y z
N MET A 1 -1.14 -41.27 -6.58
CA MET A 1 -0.51 -39.97 -6.92
C MET A 1 -0.93 -38.98 -5.84
N THR A 2 -0.03 -38.63 -4.92
CA THR A 2 -0.32 -37.68 -3.83
C THR A 2 -0.16 -36.26 -4.35
N ASN A 3 -1.26 -35.49 -4.32
CA ASN A 3 -1.27 -34.10 -4.74
C ASN A 3 -0.62 -33.26 -3.62
N ASN A 4 0.63 -32.84 -3.80
CA ASN A 4 1.34 -31.99 -2.84
C ASN A 4 0.80 -30.56 -2.97
N ALA A 5 -0.19 -30.21 -2.16
CA ALA A 5 -0.76 -28.86 -2.16
C ALA A 5 0.22 -27.86 -1.54
N VAL A 6 0.77 -26.96 -2.38
CA VAL A 6 1.57 -25.83 -1.91
C VAL A 6 0.64 -24.84 -1.22
N ARG A 7 0.85 -24.60 0.08
CA ARG A 7 0.16 -23.56 0.85
C ARG A 7 1.01 -22.31 0.90
N ILE A 8 0.62 -21.27 0.17
CA ILE A 8 1.25 -19.95 0.22
C ILE A 8 0.51 -19.11 1.27
N ALA A 9 1.22 -18.61 2.27
CA ALA A 9 0.64 -17.68 3.24
C ALA A 9 0.17 -16.41 2.51
N PRO A 10 -1.03 -15.88 2.80
CA PRO A 10 -1.52 -14.69 2.12
C PRO A 10 -0.59 -13.49 2.42
N ARG A 11 -0.39 -12.62 1.43
CA ARG A 11 0.48 -11.42 1.52
C ARG A 11 -0.35 -10.16 1.47
N ARG A 12 0.08 -9.09 2.16
CA ARG A 12 -0.59 -7.78 2.06
C ARG A 12 -0.55 -7.31 0.62
N ASN A 13 -1.66 -6.78 0.14
CA ASN A 13 -1.69 -6.14 -1.17
C ASN A 13 -0.84 -4.86 -1.16
N PHE A 14 -0.12 -4.66 -2.26
CA PHE A 14 0.73 -3.50 -2.49
C PHE A 14 0.69 -3.13 -3.97
N ILE A 15 1.05 -1.89 -4.25
CA ILE A 15 1.15 -1.33 -5.61
C ILE A 15 2.51 -0.68 -5.81
N GLN A 16 2.91 -0.58 -7.07
CA GLN A 16 3.95 0.35 -7.50
C GLN A 16 3.29 1.67 -7.91
N PRO A 17 3.72 2.82 -7.37
CA PRO A 17 3.18 4.12 -7.78
C PRO A 17 3.45 4.42 -9.25
N LYS A 18 2.54 5.15 -9.87
CA LYS A 18 2.75 5.74 -11.19
C LYS A 18 3.60 7.01 -11.08
N PRO A 19 4.28 7.43 -12.17
CA PRO A 19 4.95 8.73 -12.19
C PRO A 19 3.99 9.87 -11.83
N GLY A 20 4.35 10.65 -10.81
CA GLY A 20 3.55 11.79 -10.35
C GLY A 20 2.41 11.43 -9.37
N ASP A 21 2.28 10.17 -8.95
CA ASP A 21 1.31 9.81 -7.92
C ASP A 21 1.57 10.58 -6.60
N SER A 22 0.50 11.14 -6.04
CA SER A 22 0.42 11.62 -4.66
C SER A 22 -0.33 10.63 -3.77
N TRP A 23 -0.29 10.83 -2.45
CA TRP A 23 -1.09 10.06 -1.51
C TRP A 23 -2.59 10.10 -1.84
N GLU A 24 -3.11 11.27 -2.22
CA GLU A 24 -4.51 11.50 -2.57
C GLU A 24 -4.90 10.75 -3.85
N SER A 25 -4.01 10.76 -4.85
CA SER A 25 -4.25 10.05 -6.11
C SER A 25 -4.26 8.52 -5.93
N ILE A 26 -3.41 8.00 -5.05
CA ILE A 26 -3.37 6.57 -4.70
C ILE A 26 -4.60 6.23 -3.85
N ALA A 27 -4.94 7.03 -2.85
CA ALA A 27 -6.12 6.83 -2.01
C ALA A 27 -7.41 6.76 -2.83
N THR A 28 -7.60 7.70 -3.76
CA THR A 28 -8.77 7.72 -4.64
C THR A 28 -8.87 6.47 -5.52
N ARG A 29 -7.73 5.94 -5.96
CA ARG A 29 -7.66 4.81 -6.90
C ARG A 29 -7.79 3.46 -6.21
N GLU A 30 -7.10 3.27 -5.09
CA GLU A 30 -6.91 1.96 -4.46
C GLU A 30 -7.82 1.75 -3.23
N LEU A 31 -8.27 2.82 -2.59
CA LEU A 31 -9.16 2.78 -1.41
C LEU A 31 -10.52 3.42 -1.71
N ALA A 32 -11.03 3.18 -2.93
CA ALA A 32 -12.34 3.67 -3.34
C ALA A 32 -13.43 3.15 -2.39
N GLY A 33 -14.13 4.08 -1.73
CA GLY A 33 -15.13 3.77 -0.70
C GLY A 33 -14.76 4.23 0.71
N THR A 34 -13.50 4.59 0.95
CA THR A 34 -13.06 5.25 2.19
C THR A 34 -13.01 6.77 1.97
N PRO A 35 -13.44 7.60 2.93
CA PRO A 35 -13.25 9.06 2.86
C PRO A 35 -11.78 9.41 2.58
N LEU A 36 -11.53 10.37 1.69
CA LEU A 36 -10.19 10.65 1.18
C LEU A 36 -9.16 10.93 2.29
N GLU A 37 -9.54 11.72 3.28
CA GLU A 37 -8.68 12.04 4.43
C GLU A 37 -8.29 10.79 5.22
N ASP A 38 -9.27 9.95 5.55
CA ASP A 38 -9.04 8.68 6.25
C ASP A 38 -8.17 7.73 5.42
N ALA A 39 -8.43 7.63 4.12
CA ALA A 39 -7.66 6.81 3.20
C ALA A 39 -6.19 7.25 3.11
N VAL A 40 -5.94 8.56 3.05
CA VAL A 40 -4.58 9.12 3.08
C VAL A 40 -3.89 8.81 4.42
N ASN A 41 -4.60 8.97 5.54
CA ASN A 41 -4.07 8.64 6.87
C ASN A 41 -3.73 7.15 6.99
N MET A 42 -4.60 6.27 6.49
CA MET A 42 -4.38 4.83 6.42
C MET A 42 -3.12 4.51 5.60
N LEU A 43 -3.01 5.01 4.37
CA LEU A 43 -1.85 4.80 3.51
C LEU A 43 -0.54 5.27 4.18
N LYS A 44 -0.53 6.46 4.80
CA LYS A 44 0.66 6.95 5.50
C LYS A 44 1.02 6.08 6.70
N SER A 45 0.04 5.66 7.50
CA SER A 45 0.26 4.80 8.67
C SER A 45 0.80 3.42 8.30
N TRP A 46 0.46 2.92 7.11
CA TRP A 46 0.89 1.62 6.59
C TRP A 46 2.25 1.66 5.89
N ASN A 47 2.70 2.86 5.51
CA ASN A 47 3.90 3.12 4.71
C ASN A 47 4.81 4.16 5.39
N LEU A 48 5.06 4.00 6.69
CA LEU A 48 5.75 4.98 7.55
C LEU A 48 7.08 5.48 6.94
N TYR A 49 7.89 4.58 6.37
CA TYR A 49 9.15 5.01 5.75
C TYR A 49 8.93 6.01 4.62
N VAL A 50 8.01 5.72 3.70
CA VAL A 50 7.71 6.62 2.57
C VAL A 50 7.05 7.91 3.07
N ALA A 51 6.18 7.82 4.08
CA ALA A 51 5.49 8.96 4.66
C ALA A 51 6.42 9.96 5.37
N PHE A 52 7.51 9.47 5.99
CA PHE A 52 8.39 10.29 6.84
C PHE A 52 9.82 10.44 6.30
N ARG A 53 10.14 9.91 5.12
CA ARG A 53 11.47 10.09 4.54
C ARG A 53 11.73 11.57 4.20
N PRO A 54 13.00 12.02 4.20
CA PRO A 54 13.34 13.43 3.94
C PRO A 54 12.87 13.95 2.58
N VAL A 55 12.83 13.09 1.57
CA VAL A 55 12.31 13.40 0.24
C VAL A 55 10.83 13.01 0.18
N GLY A 56 9.94 13.93 0.53
CA GLY A 56 8.50 13.69 0.68
C GLY A 56 7.73 13.35 -0.61
N ALA A 57 8.41 13.17 -1.74
CA ALA A 57 7.78 12.76 -3.00
C ALA A 57 7.68 11.23 -3.06
N ILE A 58 6.57 10.66 -3.49
CA ILE A 58 6.43 9.24 -3.84
C ILE A 58 7.06 9.01 -5.21
N THR A 59 7.79 7.90 -5.39
CA THR A 59 8.46 7.56 -6.66
C THR A 59 7.95 6.23 -7.21
N PRO A 60 8.10 5.99 -8.53
CA PRO A 60 7.74 4.69 -9.14
C PRO A 60 8.56 3.49 -8.62
N THR A 61 9.65 3.74 -7.90
CA THR A 61 10.48 2.69 -7.30
C THR A 61 9.97 2.25 -5.92
N ASP A 62 8.99 2.96 -5.36
CA ASP A 62 8.42 2.63 -4.07
C ASP A 62 7.50 1.41 -4.15
N VAL A 63 7.34 0.78 -2.99
CA VAL A 63 6.29 -0.20 -2.73
C VAL A 63 5.33 0.42 -1.74
N ILE A 64 4.07 0.59 -2.14
CA ILE A 64 3.02 1.15 -1.30
C ILE A 64 2.04 0.05 -0.92
N PHE A 65 1.97 -0.28 0.36
CA PHE A 65 0.95 -1.17 0.90
C PHE A 65 -0.41 -0.46 0.89
N ILE A 66 -1.42 -1.16 0.39
CA ILE A 66 -2.82 -0.70 0.31
C ILE A 66 -3.74 -1.48 1.25
N GLU A 67 -3.14 -2.24 2.17
CA GLU A 67 -3.82 -3.00 3.21
C GLU A 67 -3.12 -2.80 4.55
N PRO A 68 -3.82 -2.92 5.68
CA PRO A 68 -3.22 -2.77 7.01
C PRO A 68 -2.16 -3.85 7.29
N PRO A 69 -1.19 -3.56 8.19
CA PRO A 69 -0.32 -4.59 8.76
C PRO A 69 -1.15 -5.73 9.31
N ARG A 70 -0.69 -6.96 9.08
CA ARG A 70 -1.35 -8.14 9.67
C ARG A 70 -0.95 -8.20 11.13
N ALA A 71 -1.91 -8.43 12.01
CA ALA A 71 -1.60 -8.86 13.37
C ALA A 71 -0.84 -10.19 13.29
N GLY A 72 0.24 -10.30 14.07
CA GLY A 72 1.04 -11.51 14.18
C GLY A 72 0.32 -12.62 14.92
#